data_AF-A0A7J4QH26-F1
#
_entry.id   AF-A0A7J4QH26-F1
#
_cell.length_a   1.000
_cell.length_b   1.000
_cell.length_c   1.000
_cell.angle_alpha   90.00
_cell.angle_beta   90.00
_cell.angle_gamma   90.00
#
_symmetry.space_group_name_H-M   'P 1'
#
loop_
_entity.id
_entity.type
_entity.pdbx_description
1 polymer ?
#
loop_
_entity_poly.entity_id
_entity_poly.type
_entity_poly.pdbx_seq_one_letter_code
_entity_poly.pdbx_strand_id
1 'polypeptide(L)'
;MNISELQAKQGNVEVVADVVEKGEVRTWEKFGKEGRVCSAKIRDDSGTVVLSLWNEQAEKVNVGDRVKVTNGYVSEFRGDMQLSTGKFGKLEVVGKAGDEAPQEHDAPSFSEDSEEPIRSNVPEPEQRQDPAREPDDMGADEPYDPDDEDAPIKDEEYIG
;
A
#
# COMPACT_ATOMS: atom_id res chain seq x y z
N MET A 1 -8.59 -23.49 -11.33
CA MET A 1 -8.16 -24.44 -10.28
C MET A 1 -8.73 -23.94 -8.97
N ASN A 2 -9.14 -24.85 -8.08
CA ASN A 2 -9.70 -24.48 -6.78
C ASN A 2 -8.59 -24.18 -5.77
N ILE A 3 -8.84 -23.29 -4.82
CA ILE A 3 -7.93 -22.98 -3.70
C ILE A 3 -7.67 -24.23 -2.85
N SER A 4 -8.68 -25.06 -2.61
CA SER A 4 -8.54 -26.29 -1.82
C SER A 4 -7.62 -27.35 -2.44
N GLU A 5 -7.37 -27.25 -3.75
CA GLU A 5 -6.54 -28.20 -4.50
C GLU A 5 -5.09 -27.70 -4.69
N LEU A 6 -4.77 -26.51 -4.16
CA LEU A 6 -3.43 -25.96 -4.22
C LEU A 6 -2.48 -26.75 -3.32
N GLN A 7 -1.27 -27.00 -3.82
CA GLN A 7 -0.20 -27.62 -3.04
C GLN A 7 0.93 -26.62 -2.77
N ALA A 8 1.54 -26.70 -1.59
CA ALA A 8 2.75 -25.94 -1.30
C ALA A 8 3.84 -26.23 -2.34
N LYS A 9 4.57 -25.18 -2.74
CA LYS A 9 5.63 -25.20 -3.77
C LYS A 9 5.14 -25.52 -5.18
N GLN A 10 3.83 -25.45 -5.42
CA GLN A 10 3.25 -25.60 -6.76
C GLN A 10 3.29 -24.27 -7.53
N GLY A 11 3.78 -24.32 -8.76
CA GLY A 11 3.74 -23.20 -9.70
C GLY A 11 2.72 -23.42 -10.81
N ASN A 12 2.58 -22.42 -11.69
CA ASN A 12 1.72 -22.49 -12.87
C ASN A 12 0.24 -22.77 -12.54
N VAL A 13 -0.22 -22.22 -11.41
CA VAL A 13 -1.61 -22.31 -10.99
C VAL A 13 -2.43 -21.15 -11.52
N GLU A 14 -3.68 -21.41 -11.88
CA GLU A 14 -4.65 -20.40 -12.31
C GLU A 14 -5.86 -20.45 -11.38
N VAL A 15 -6.06 -19.36 -10.64
CA VAL A 15 -7.09 -19.24 -9.59
C VAL A 15 -7.85 -17.93 -9.80
N VAL A 16 -9.17 -18.01 -9.69
CA VAL A 16 -10.06 -16.84 -9.64
C VAL A 16 -10.65 -16.81 -8.24
N ALA A 17 -10.59 -15.66 -7.58
CA ALA A 17 -11.09 -15.52 -6.22
C ALA A 17 -11.48 -14.07 -5.92
N ASP A 18 -12.33 -13.91 -4.91
CA ASP A 18 -12.80 -12.62 -4.43
C ASP A 18 -11.96 -12.16 -3.23
N VAL A 19 -11.52 -10.91 -3.24
CA VAL A 19 -10.73 -10.33 -2.14
C VAL A 19 -11.65 -10.02 -0.98
N VAL A 20 -11.49 -10.73 0.13
CA VAL A 20 -12.29 -10.53 1.35
C VAL A 20 -11.64 -9.57 2.32
N GLU A 21 -10.32 -9.45 2.30
CA GLU A 21 -9.56 -8.64 3.24
C GLU A 21 -8.26 -8.18 2.59
N LYS A 22 -7.80 -6.98 2.94
CA LYS A 22 -6.52 -6.44 2.49
C LYS A 22 -5.74 -6.00 3.71
N GLY A 23 -4.56 -6.58 3.90
CA GLY A 23 -3.64 -6.24 4.97
C GLY A 23 -2.80 -5.02 4.62
N GLU A 24 -1.83 -4.74 5.50
CA GLU A 24 -0.96 -3.58 5.37
C GLU A 24 0.03 -3.73 4.20
N VAL A 25 0.29 -2.61 3.51
CA VAL A 25 1.32 -2.53 2.47
C VAL A 25 2.67 -2.37 3.16
N ARG A 26 3.54 -3.38 3.02
CA ARG A 26 4.91 -3.36 3.51
C ARG A 26 5.86 -2.98 2.37
N THR A 27 6.78 -2.08 2.64
CA THR A 27 7.84 -1.71 1.70
C THR A 27 9.10 -2.48 2.05
N TRP A 28 9.79 -3.01 1.05
CA TRP A 28 11.06 -3.71 1.20
C TRP A 28 12.07 -3.13 0.22
N GLU A 29 13.30 -2.94 0.67
CA GLU A 29 14.39 -2.53 -0.21
C GLU A 29 15.31 -3.72 -0.47
N LYS A 30 15.65 -3.98 -1.75
CA LYS A 30 16.68 -4.96 -2.08
C LYS A 30 17.50 -4.48 -3.26
N PHE A 31 18.82 -4.47 -3.08
CA PHE A 31 19.78 -4.00 -4.08
C PHE A 31 19.46 -2.59 -4.61
N GLY A 32 19.03 -1.68 -3.72
CA GLY A 32 18.69 -0.30 -4.08
C GLY A 32 17.40 -0.14 -4.89
N LYS A 33 16.58 -1.19 -5.01
CA LYS A 33 15.20 -1.08 -5.50
C LYS A 33 14.23 -1.19 -4.33
N GLU A 34 13.41 -0.17 -4.17
CA GLU A 34 12.23 -0.21 -3.33
C GLU A 34 11.15 -1.04 -4.02
N GLY A 35 10.65 -2.05 -3.31
CA GLY A 35 9.51 -2.86 -3.70
C GLY A 35 8.42 -2.76 -2.64
N ARG A 36 7.17 -2.95 -3.04
CA ARG A 36 6.03 -2.99 -2.11
C ARG A 36 5.39 -4.36 -2.15
N VAL A 37 4.94 -4.84 -1.01
CA VAL A 37 4.25 -6.11 -0.86
C VAL A 37 3.05 -5.93 0.07
N CYS A 38 1.90 -6.48 -0.30
CA CYS A 38 0.69 -6.44 0.51
C CYS A 38 0.09 -7.83 0.60
N SER A 39 -0.33 -8.21 1.80
CA SER A 39 -0.99 -9.49 2.06
C SER A 39 -2.50 -9.27 1.95
N ALA A 40 -3.15 -9.81 0.93
CA ALA A 40 -4.60 -9.80 0.79
C ALA A 40 -5.18 -11.19 1.06
N LYS A 41 -6.30 -11.31 1.77
CA LYS A 41 -7.00 -12.58 1.91
C LYS A 41 -8.02 -12.69 0.77
N ILE A 42 -7.92 -13.77 0.01
CA ILE A 42 -8.83 -14.08 -1.08
C ILE A 42 -9.64 -15.33 -0.76
N ARG A 43 -10.90 -15.36 -1.16
CA ARG A 43 -11.82 -16.48 -0.97
C ARG A 43 -12.45 -16.87 -2.30
N ASP A 44 -12.57 -18.16 -2.50
CA ASP A 44 -13.26 -18.78 -3.62
C ASP A 44 -14.28 -19.81 -3.07
N ASP A 45 -15.05 -20.44 -3.96
CA ASP A 45 -16.03 -21.48 -3.59
C ASP A 45 -15.41 -22.65 -2.81
N SER A 46 -14.12 -22.89 -3.01
CA SER A 46 -13.39 -24.01 -2.43
C SER A 46 -12.71 -23.73 -1.08
N GLY A 47 -12.43 -22.46 -0.76
CA GLY A 47 -11.64 -22.13 0.41
C GLY A 47 -11.14 -20.70 0.44
N THR A 48 -10.19 -20.41 1.34
CA THR A 48 -9.60 -19.08 1.54
C THR A 48 -8.08 -19.21 1.62
N VAL A 49 -7.35 -18.30 0.97
CA VAL A 49 -5.88 -18.27 0.99
C VAL A 49 -5.38 -16.84 1.04
N VAL A 50 -4.14 -16.65 1.49
CA VAL A 50 -3.47 -15.34 1.47
C VAL A 50 -2.79 -15.15 0.11
N LEU A 51 -3.08 -14.05 -0.55
CA LEU A 51 -2.48 -13.58 -1.79
C LEU A 51 -1.48 -12.46 -1.50
N SER A 52 -0.23 -12.65 -1.91
CA SER A 52 0.83 -11.64 -1.84
C SER A 52 0.83 -10.81 -3.12
N LEU A 53 0.39 -9.56 -3.00
CA LEU A 53 0.34 -8.56 -4.05
C LEU A 53 1.64 -7.77 -4.08
N TRP A 54 2.23 -7.59 -5.27
CA TRP A 54 3.51 -6.91 -5.43
C TRP A 54 3.35 -5.57 -6.15
N ASN A 55 4.10 -4.57 -5.68
CA ASN A 55 4.22 -3.23 -6.25
C ASN A 55 2.83 -2.60 -6.48
N GLU A 56 2.55 -2.16 -7.71
CA GLU A 56 1.27 -1.53 -8.09
C GLU A 56 0.05 -2.47 -7.93
N GLN A 57 0.23 -3.80 -7.94
CA GLN A 57 -0.88 -4.73 -7.72
C GLN A 57 -1.49 -4.52 -6.33
N ALA A 58 -0.66 -4.16 -5.35
CA ALA A 58 -1.10 -3.85 -3.99
C ALA A 58 -1.99 -2.60 -3.93
N GLU A 59 -1.90 -1.70 -4.90
CA GLU A 59 -2.72 -0.47 -4.96
C GLU A 59 -3.95 -0.65 -5.85
N LYS A 60 -3.81 -1.40 -6.94
CA LYS A 60 -4.90 -1.69 -7.88
C LYS A 60 -5.99 -2.58 -7.29
N VAL A 61 -5.62 -3.49 -6.39
CA VAL A 61 -6.55 -4.44 -5.79
C VAL A 61 -7.14 -3.87 -4.50
N ASN A 62 -8.47 -3.90 -4.40
CA ASN A 62 -9.23 -3.50 -3.22
C ASN A 62 -10.06 -4.65 -2.66
N VAL A 63 -10.51 -4.47 -1.41
CA VAL A 63 -11.44 -5.41 -0.77
C VAL A 63 -12.76 -5.39 -1.55
N GLY A 64 -13.27 -6.57 -1.88
CA GLY A 64 -14.46 -6.75 -2.72
C GLY A 64 -14.17 -6.90 -4.22
N ASP A 65 -12.91 -6.77 -4.65
CA ASP A 65 -12.54 -7.02 -6.05
C ASP A 65 -12.42 -8.52 -6.33
N ARG A 66 -12.83 -8.94 -7.52
CA ARG A 66 -12.59 -10.27 -8.05
C ARG A 66 -11.29 -10.26 -8.85
N VAL A 67 -10.32 -11.05 -8.41
CA VAL A 67 -9.01 -11.14 -9.03
C VAL A 67 -8.80 -12.52 -9.66
N LYS A 68 -8.17 -12.50 -10.83
CA LYS A 68 -7.70 -13.68 -11.55
C LYS A 68 -6.18 -13.69 -11.50
N VAL A 69 -5.63 -14.72 -10.89
CA VAL A 69 -4.19 -14.98 -10.83
C VAL A 69 -3.87 -16.05 -11.86
N THR A 70 -3.02 -15.70 -12.82
CA THR A 70 -2.51 -16.60 -13.85
C THR A 70 -1.05 -16.90 -13.56
N ASN A 71 -0.66 -18.17 -13.67
CA ASN A 71 0.70 -18.62 -13.43
C ASN A 71 1.22 -18.22 -12.03
N GLY A 72 0.35 -18.40 -11.03
CA GLY A 72 0.66 -18.16 -9.63
C GLY A 72 1.65 -19.19 -9.08
N TYR A 73 2.29 -18.81 -7.98
CA TYR A 73 3.16 -19.68 -7.20
C TYR A 73 2.64 -19.77 -5.77
N VAL A 74 2.36 -20.98 -5.33
CA VAL A 74 1.91 -21.29 -3.98
C VAL A 74 3.16 -21.56 -3.14
N SER A 75 3.44 -20.65 -2.23
CA SER A 75 4.47 -20.79 -1.20
C SER A 75 3.84 -21.18 0.12
N GLU A 76 4.60 -21.84 0.98
CA GLU A 76 4.21 -22.09 2.37
C GLU A 76 5.16 -21.30 3.26
N PHE A 77 4.60 -20.42 4.08
CA PHE A 77 5.37 -19.61 5.01
C PHE A 77 4.87 -19.85 6.42
N ARG A 78 5.73 -20.44 7.27
CA ARG A 78 5.41 -20.76 8.68
C ARG A 78 4.15 -21.61 8.87
N GLY A 79 3.81 -22.44 7.88
CA GLY A 79 2.62 -23.29 7.89
C GLY A 79 1.39 -22.69 7.22
N ASP A 80 1.43 -21.39 6.88
CA ASP A 80 0.36 -20.73 6.12
C ASP A 80 0.65 -20.77 4.62
N MET A 81 -0.35 -21.18 3.84
CA MET A 81 -0.28 -21.15 2.39
C MET A 81 -0.45 -19.71 1.88
N GLN A 82 0.52 -19.26 1.09
CA GLN A 82 0.52 -17.97 0.42
C GLN A 82 0.63 -18.14 -1.10
N LEU A 83 -0.37 -17.66 -1.80
CA LEU A 83 -0.35 -17.50 -3.24
C LEU A 83 0.37 -16.20 -3.60
N SER A 84 1.22 -16.23 -4.61
CA SER A 84 1.89 -15.03 -5.13
C SER A 84 1.88 -15.04 -6.65
N THR A 85 1.96 -13.86 -7.26
CA THR A 85 2.31 -13.75 -8.68
C THR A 85 3.79 -14.11 -8.83
N GLY A 86 4.06 -15.30 -9.40
CA GLY A 86 5.43 -15.77 -9.64
C GLY A 86 6.17 -14.91 -10.66
N LYS A 87 7.41 -15.29 -11.02
CA LYS A 87 8.25 -14.57 -12.00
C LYS A 87 7.58 -14.37 -13.37
N PHE A 88 6.66 -15.25 -13.74
CA PHE A 88 5.87 -15.21 -14.97
C PHE A 88 4.36 -15.11 -14.68
N GLY A 89 4.01 -14.74 -13.44
CA GLY A 89 2.64 -14.62 -12.98
C GLY A 89 2.01 -13.30 -13.39
N LYS A 90 0.73 -13.33 -13.75
CA LYS A 90 -0.07 -12.14 -14.03
C LYS A 90 -1.26 -12.10 -13.07
N LEU A 91 -1.58 -10.91 -12.57
CA LEU A 91 -2.80 -10.65 -11.82
C LEU A 91 -3.68 -9.71 -12.63
N GLU A 92 -4.94 -10.08 -12.80
CA GLU A 92 -5.95 -9.29 -13.47
C GLU A 92 -7.17 -9.12 -12.58
N VAL A 93 -7.64 -7.89 -12.40
CA VAL A 93 -8.92 -7.64 -11.74
C VAL A 93 -10.00 -7.87 -12.79
N VAL A 94 -10.78 -8.94 -12.64
CA VAL A 94 -11.83 -9.35 -13.58
C VAL A 94 -13.17 -8.65 -13.31
N GLY A 95 -13.33 -8.04 -12.14
CA GLY A 95 -14.48 -7.20 -11.82
C GLY A 95 -14.53 -6.83 -10.35
N LYS A 96 -15.50 -6.01 -9.95
CA LYS A 96 -15.90 -5.85 -8.55
C LYS A 96 -17.01 -6.84 -8.25
N ALA A 97 -17.03 -7.43 -7.06
CA ALA A 97 -18.14 -8.26 -6.58
C ALA A 97 -19.44 -7.45 -6.34
N GLY A 98 -19.59 -6.26 -6.93
CA GLY A 98 -20.73 -5.38 -6.68
C GLY A 98 -21.01 -4.26 -7.68
N ASP A 99 -20.13 -3.90 -8.62
CA ASP A 99 -20.46 -2.83 -9.58
C ASP A 99 -19.73 -3.01 -10.92
N GLU A 100 -20.52 -2.91 -11.98
CA GLU A 100 -20.14 -2.98 -13.37
C GLU A 100 -19.45 -1.68 -13.82
N ALA A 101 -18.52 -1.80 -14.77
CA ALA A 101 -17.97 -0.75 -15.66
C ALA A 101 -16.66 -0.03 -15.22
N PRO A 102 -15.92 0.58 -16.17
CA PRO A 102 -14.82 -0.08 -16.88
C PRO A 102 -13.45 0.60 -16.66
N GLN A 103 -12.40 -0.06 -17.12
CA GLN A 103 -11.03 0.45 -17.18
C GLN A 103 -10.95 1.71 -18.05
N GLU A 104 -10.74 2.87 -17.45
CA GLU A 104 -10.21 4.05 -18.14
C GLU A 104 -8.67 4.04 -18.03
N HIS A 105 -8.07 3.12 -18.80
CA HIS A 105 -6.73 3.31 -19.33
C HIS A 105 -6.85 4.18 -20.59
N ASP A 106 -7.23 5.44 -20.42
CA ASP A 106 -6.92 6.48 -21.40
C ASP A 106 -6.20 7.59 -20.63
N ALA A 107 -4.87 7.57 -20.76
CA ALA A 107 -4.12 8.81 -20.60
C ALA A 107 -4.76 9.84 -21.54
N PRO A 108 -4.93 11.11 -21.15
CA PRO A 108 -5.25 12.12 -22.13
C PRO A 108 -4.07 12.23 -23.10
N SER A 109 -4.17 11.51 -24.22
CA SER A 109 -3.55 11.92 -25.48
C SER A 109 -4.32 13.15 -25.96
N PHE A 110 -4.14 14.28 -25.27
CA PHE A 110 -4.41 15.56 -25.89
C PHE A 110 -3.13 15.95 -26.61
N SER A 111 -3.06 15.53 -27.87
CA SER A 111 -2.14 16.06 -28.85
C SER A 111 -2.15 17.60 -28.81
N GLU A 112 -0.96 18.18 -28.67
CA GLU A 112 -0.62 19.56 -29.03
C GLU A 112 -1.34 20.03 -30.29
N ASP A 113 -2.15 21.08 -30.18
CA ASP A 113 -2.27 22.13 -31.20
C ASP A 113 -3.04 23.34 -30.65
N SER A 114 -2.33 24.48 -30.45
CA SER A 114 -2.82 25.87 -30.58
C SER A 114 -2.12 26.83 -29.60
N GLU A 115 -1.02 27.40 -30.09
CA GLU A 115 -0.60 28.81 -29.98
C GLU A 115 -0.52 29.51 -28.60
N GLU A 116 0.71 29.73 -28.14
CA GLU A 116 1.11 31.02 -27.52
C GLU A 116 1.22 32.12 -28.62
N PRO A 117 1.35 33.45 -28.34
CA PRO A 117 1.56 34.16 -27.07
C PRO A 117 0.77 35.48 -26.89
N ILE A 118 0.50 35.93 -25.65
CA ILE A 118 0.38 37.37 -25.38
C ILE A 118 1.19 37.82 -24.15
N ARG A 119 2.31 38.45 -24.50
CA ARG A 119 3.07 39.53 -23.84
C ARG A 119 2.61 40.01 -22.46
N SER A 120 3.57 39.89 -21.55
CA SER A 120 4.07 40.92 -20.62
C SER A 120 3.08 41.85 -19.94
N ASN A 121 3.07 41.83 -18.61
CA ASN A 121 3.41 43.02 -17.83
C ASN A 121 3.69 42.64 -16.37
N VAL A 122 4.98 42.59 -16.01
CA VAL A 122 5.50 42.74 -14.64
C VAL A 122 6.08 44.17 -14.62
N PRO A 123 5.75 45.03 -13.64
CA PRO A 123 6.45 44.99 -12.36
C PRO A 123 5.64 45.31 -11.09
N GLU A 124 6.22 44.78 -10.01
CA GLU A 124 6.06 44.99 -8.57
C GLU A 124 5.90 46.46 -8.14
N PRO A 125 5.41 46.71 -6.91
CA PRO A 125 6.39 47.05 -5.87
C PRO A 125 6.09 46.50 -4.46
N GLU A 126 7.09 45.81 -3.90
CA GLU A 126 7.87 46.16 -2.70
C GLU A 126 7.24 46.76 -1.42
N GLN A 127 7.61 46.09 -0.30
CA GLN A 127 7.83 46.60 1.07
C GLN A 127 6.57 46.86 1.93
N ARG A 128 6.49 46.56 3.24
CA ARG A 128 7.49 46.69 4.31
C ARG A 128 7.28 45.67 5.44
N GLN A 129 8.39 45.38 6.10
CA GLN A 129 8.54 44.71 7.39
C GLN A 129 7.73 45.40 8.49
N ASP A 130 7.23 44.63 9.45
CA ASP A 130 7.22 45.09 10.85
C ASP A 130 7.58 43.94 11.82
N PRO A 131 8.35 44.24 12.88
CA PRO A 131 9.06 43.26 13.70
C PRO A 131 8.31 42.89 15.00
N ALA A 132 8.83 41.83 15.63
CA ALA A 132 8.78 41.53 17.06
C ALA A 132 7.41 41.26 17.71
N ARG A 133 7.21 39.99 18.11
CA ARG A 133 6.47 39.67 19.32
C ARG A 133 7.04 38.41 19.98
N GLU A 134 8.20 38.56 20.61
CA GLU A 134 8.47 37.80 21.83
C GLU A 134 7.56 38.37 22.92
N PRO A 135 6.91 37.49 23.68
CA PRO A 135 7.03 37.59 25.11
C PRO A 135 7.58 36.29 25.69
N ASP A 136 8.66 36.44 26.44
CA ASP A 136 9.05 35.53 27.51
C ASP A 136 7.81 35.11 28.31
N ASP A 137 7.60 33.81 28.47
CA ASP A 137 6.92 33.31 29.67
C ASP A 137 7.52 31.98 30.10
N MET A 138 7.93 32.01 31.37
CA MET A 138 8.74 31.01 32.03
C MET A 138 7.90 29.77 32.34
N GLY A 139 8.17 28.67 31.66
CA GLY A 139 7.88 27.34 32.19
C GLY A 139 9.13 26.83 32.90
N ALA A 140 9.18 26.99 34.21
CA ALA A 140 10.18 26.31 35.03
C ALA A 140 9.98 24.80 34.87
N ASP A 141 10.83 24.13 34.09
CA ASP A 141 11.01 22.70 34.24
C ASP A 141 11.63 22.48 35.62
N GLU A 142 10.74 22.12 36.54
CA GLU A 142 11.03 21.56 37.84
C GLU A 142 12.22 20.59 37.74
N PRO A 143 13.23 20.69 38.62
CA PRO A 143 14.28 19.69 38.65
C PRO A 143 13.62 18.32 38.90
N TYR A 144 13.88 17.39 37.99
CA TYR A 144 13.56 15.98 38.12
C TYR A 144 13.98 15.49 39.52
N ASP A 145 13.00 15.25 40.39
CA ASP A 145 13.20 14.67 41.70
C ASP A 145 13.28 13.14 41.49
N PRO A 146 14.46 12.53 41.66
CA PRO A 146 14.64 11.09 41.41
C PRO A 146 13.92 10.20 42.44
N ASP A 147 13.27 10.78 43.45
CA ASP A 147 12.58 10.06 44.53
C ASP A 147 11.03 10.05 44.40
N ASP A 148 10.46 10.53 43.28
CA ASP A 148 9.00 10.44 43.04
C ASP A 148 8.61 9.02 42.54
N GLU A 149 8.17 8.17 43.46
CA GLU A 149 7.76 6.78 43.24
C GLU A 149 6.43 6.59 42.48
N ASP A 150 5.87 7.64 41.85
CA ASP A 150 4.57 7.59 41.15
C ASP A 150 4.68 7.84 39.63
N ALA A 151 5.88 7.69 39.05
CA ALA A 151 6.04 7.67 37.60
C ALA A 151 5.45 6.36 37.00
N PRO A 152 4.53 6.43 36.02
CA PRO A 152 4.01 5.24 35.37
C PRO A 152 5.14 4.55 34.60
N ILE A 153 5.51 3.37 35.10
CA ILE A 153 6.45 2.45 34.47
C ILE A 153 5.90 2.16 33.07
N LYS A 154 6.59 2.66 32.03
CA LYS A 154 6.33 2.21 30.67
C LYS A 154 6.88 0.80 30.59
N ASP A 155 5.99 -0.18 30.73
CA ASP A 155 6.27 -1.59 30.47
C ASP A 155 6.67 -1.75 29.00
N GLU A 156 7.97 -1.61 28.76
CA GLU A 156 8.63 -2.01 27.53
C GLU A 156 8.81 -3.53 27.64
N GLU A 157 7.84 -4.29 27.14
CA GLU A 157 7.91 -5.75 27.05
C GLU A 157 9.09 -6.16 26.15
N TYR A 158 10.20 -6.36 26.83
CA TYR A 158 11.12 -7.47 26.76
C TYR A 158 10.84 -8.51 25.67
N ILE A 159 11.57 -8.34 24.59
CA ILE A 159 11.95 -9.35 23.61
C ILE A 159 12.50 -10.61 24.29
N GLY A 160 11.86 -11.75 24.02
CA GLY A 160 12.36 -13.11 24.27
C GLY A 160 12.02 -14.02 23.10
#